data_AF-A0A848VCC5-F1
#
_entry.id   AF-A0A848VCC5-F1
#
_cell.length_a   1.000
_cell.length_b   1.000
_cell.length_c   1.000
_cell.angle_alpha   90.00
_cell.angle_beta   90.00
_cell.angle_gamma   90.00
#
_symmetry.space_group_name_H-M   'P 1'
#
loop_
_entity.id
_entity.type
_entity.pdbx_description
1 polymer ?
#
loop_
_entity_poly.entity_id
_entity_poly.type
_entity_poly.pdbx_seq_one_letter_code
_entity_poly.pdbx_strand_id
1 'polypeptide(L)'
;GTAVGLALGFALCKLPTEVHAIRITPSSITDETLLRRLATKTAYMLHRLDNNIPDTLARNIKLTLRHEFFGSGYAHSNADTERAIALAERDLGMTLEATYTGKAMAALLHDIGVASNRGMTPLFWQSYHAAALPVVASERVSKDALPRDFLRYFC
;
A
#
# COMPACT_ATOMS: atom_id res chain seq x y z
N GLY A 1 1.00 -2.54 6.66
CA GLY A 1 0.03 -3.65 6.66
C GLY A 1 -0.02 -4.33 5.32
N THR A 2 -0.63 -3.70 4.31
CA THR A 2 -0.88 -4.25 2.97
C THR A 2 0.31 -4.98 2.35
N ALA A 3 1.47 -4.30 2.20
CA ALA A 3 2.64 -4.90 1.57
C ALA A 3 3.17 -6.15 2.31
N VAL A 4 3.17 -6.13 3.65
CA VAL A 4 3.57 -7.28 4.48
C VAL A 4 2.59 -8.44 4.31
N GLY A 5 1.28 -8.16 4.31
CA GLY A 5 0.26 -9.18 4.10
C GLY A 5 0.37 -9.85 2.73
N LEU A 6 0.54 -9.07 1.66
CA LEU A 6 0.77 -9.58 0.31
C LEU A 6 2.04 -10.44 0.26
N ALA A 7 3.15 -9.96 0.81
CA ALA A 7 4.42 -10.68 0.78
C ALA A 7 4.36 -12.01 1.55
N LEU A 8 3.66 -12.04 2.70
CA LEU A 8 3.38 -13.28 3.45
C LEU A 8 2.48 -14.23 2.65
N GLY A 9 1.43 -13.71 2.01
CA GLY A 9 0.53 -14.51 1.17
C GLY A 9 1.26 -15.14 -0.02
N PHE A 10 2.10 -14.38 -0.71
CA PHE A 10 2.92 -14.91 -1.81
C PHE A 10 3.92 -15.97 -1.32
N ALA A 11 4.57 -15.74 -0.18
CA ALA A 11 5.44 -16.74 0.43
C ALA A 11 4.69 -18.03 0.80
N LEU A 12 3.47 -17.90 1.33
CA LEU A 12 2.62 -19.04 1.70
C LEU A 12 2.22 -19.85 0.47
N CYS A 13 1.86 -19.17 -0.63
CA CYS A 13 1.52 -19.78 -1.92
C CYS A 13 2.75 -20.22 -2.72
N LYS A 14 3.97 -20.01 -2.21
CA LYS A 14 5.25 -20.27 -2.90
C LYS A 14 5.37 -19.58 -4.26
N LEU A 15 4.75 -18.41 -4.40
CA LEU A 15 4.84 -17.60 -5.62
C LEU A 15 6.18 -16.84 -5.63
N PRO A 16 6.91 -16.82 -6.75
CA PRO A 16 8.20 -16.14 -6.86
C PRO A 16 8.05 -14.60 -7.00
N THR A 17 7.05 -14.01 -6.34
CA THR A 17 6.68 -12.60 -6.47
C THR A 17 7.36 -11.76 -5.40
N GLU A 18 7.97 -10.65 -5.82
CA GLU A 18 8.53 -9.64 -4.93
C GLU A 18 7.57 -8.45 -4.79
N VAL A 19 7.37 -7.98 -3.56
CA VAL A 19 6.57 -6.81 -3.26
C VAL A 19 7.48 -5.60 -3.12
N HIS A 20 7.29 -4.60 -3.99
CA HIS A 20 7.94 -3.30 -3.86
C HIS A 20 6.98 -2.33 -3.16
N ALA A 21 7.21 -2.07 -1.88
CA ALA A 21 6.44 -1.11 -1.10
C ALA A 21 7.03 0.28 -1.27
N ILE A 22 6.24 1.23 -1.76
CA ILE A 22 6.70 2.62 -1.90
C ILE A 22 6.43 3.36 -0.60
N ARG A 23 7.48 3.94 -0.03
CA ARG A 23 7.38 4.67 1.24
C ARG A 23 6.67 6.01 1.03
N ILE A 24 5.64 6.25 1.83
CA ILE A 24 4.83 7.48 1.80
C ILE A 24 4.94 8.32 3.07
N THR A 25 5.65 7.85 4.10
CA THR A 25 5.92 8.58 5.34
C THR A 25 7.43 8.79 5.56
N PRO A 26 7.84 9.71 6.44
CA PRO A 26 9.22 9.76 6.92
C PRO A 26 9.73 8.40 7.45
N SER A 27 11.05 8.18 7.41
CA SER A 27 11.69 6.93 7.86
C SER A 27 11.57 6.71 9.36
N SER A 28 11.39 7.79 10.13
CA SER A 28 11.08 7.71 11.56
C SER A 28 9.73 7.02 11.84
N ILE A 29 8.85 6.92 10.84
CA ILE A 29 7.53 6.28 10.96
C ILE A 29 7.52 4.92 10.29
N THR A 30 8.09 4.80 9.09
CA THR A 30 8.13 3.54 8.34
C THR A 30 9.56 3.25 7.90
N ASP A 31 10.11 2.18 8.45
CA ASP A 31 11.40 1.60 8.07
C ASP A 31 11.28 0.08 7.90
N GLU A 32 12.36 -0.53 7.46
CA GLU A 32 12.49 -1.95 7.19
C GLU A 32 12.40 -2.77 8.48
N THR A 33 12.87 -2.24 9.61
CA THR A 33 12.79 -2.89 10.91
C THR A 33 11.34 -3.08 11.34
N LEU A 34 10.51 -2.05 11.16
CA LEU A 34 9.08 -2.09 11.43
C LEU A 34 8.37 -3.10 10.53
N LEU A 35 8.67 -3.10 9.22
CA LEU A 35 8.08 -4.06 8.29
C LEU A 35 8.45 -5.50 8.64
N ARG A 36 9.72 -5.77 8.98
CA ARG A 36 10.18 -7.09 9.44
C ARG A 36 9.49 -7.51 10.73
N ARG A 37 9.40 -6.62 11.72
CA ARG A 37 8.71 -6.91 12.98
C ARG A 37 7.24 -7.22 12.75
N LEU A 38 6.58 -6.45 11.89
CA LEU A 38 5.18 -6.69 11.51
C LEU A 38 5.03 -8.06 10.83
N ALA A 39 5.90 -8.39 9.87
CA ALA A 39 5.88 -9.67 9.18
C ALA A 39 6.06 -10.85 10.13
N THR A 40 7.05 -10.79 11.03
CA THR A 40 7.30 -11.84 12.03
C THR A 40 6.11 -12.01 12.97
N LYS A 41 5.55 -10.90 13.48
CA LYS A 41 4.39 -10.95 14.38
C LYS A 41 3.17 -11.54 13.68
N THR A 42 2.91 -11.13 12.44
CA THR A 42 1.79 -11.65 11.65
C THR A 42 1.97 -13.13 11.31
N ALA A 43 3.18 -13.57 10.90
CA ALA A 43 3.48 -14.97 10.65
C ALA A 43 3.27 -15.84 11.90
N TYR A 44 3.74 -15.36 13.06
CA TYR A 44 3.50 -16.03 14.34
C TYR A 44 2.02 -16.14 14.68
N MET A 45 1.23 -15.08 14.45
CA MET A 45 -0.22 -15.11 14.65
C MET A 45 -0.91 -16.11 13.71
N LEU A 46 -0.49 -16.18 12.44
CA LEU A 46 -1.01 -17.17 11.49
C LEU A 46 -0.69 -18.60 11.93
N HIS A 47 0.55 -18.87 12.34
CA HIS A 47 0.96 -20.17 12.86
C HIS A 47 0.14 -20.60 14.08
N ARG A 48 -0.14 -19.67 15.01
CA ARG A 48 -0.99 -19.97 16.18
C ARG A 48 -2.43 -20.34 15.82
N LEU A 49 -2.94 -19.88 14.67
CA LEU A 49 -4.27 -20.21 14.18
C LEU A 49 -4.27 -21.52 13.38
N ASP A 50 -3.19 -21.80 12.63
CA ASP A 50 -2.98 -23.03 11.88
C ASP A 50 -1.51 -23.44 11.92
N ASN A 51 -1.21 -24.53 12.65
CA ASN A 51 0.14 -25.03 12.85
C ASN A 51 0.79 -25.55 11.55
N ASN A 52 0.03 -25.74 10.46
CA ASN A 52 0.60 -26.08 9.15
C ASN A 52 1.32 -24.90 8.50
N ILE A 53 1.04 -23.66 8.93
CA ILE A 53 1.75 -22.46 8.48
C ILE A 53 3.07 -22.38 9.26
N PRO A 54 4.24 -22.37 8.61
CA PRO A 54 5.51 -22.28 9.34
C PRO A 54 5.63 -20.96 10.11
N ASP A 55 6.08 -21.02 11.37
CA ASP A 55 6.44 -19.83 12.16
C ASP A 55 7.61 -19.04 11.52
N THR A 56 8.43 -19.71 10.71
CA THR A 56 9.50 -19.12 9.90
C THR A 56 9.02 -18.47 8.60
N LEU A 57 7.72 -18.45 8.28
CA LEU A 57 7.19 -17.93 7.00
C LEU A 57 7.72 -16.51 6.67
N ALA A 58 7.85 -15.66 7.68
CA ALA A 58 8.36 -14.29 7.52
C ALA A 58 9.79 -14.23 6.94
N ARG A 59 10.59 -15.29 7.05
CA ARG A 59 11.94 -15.38 6.47
C ARG A 59 11.93 -15.55 4.95
N ASN A 60 10.82 -16.04 4.40
CA ASN A 60 10.68 -16.37 2.98
C ASN A 60 10.01 -15.25 2.16
N ILE A 61 9.60 -14.16 2.80
CA ILE A 61 8.97 -13.05 2.09
C ILE A 61 10.01 -12.31 1.24
N LYS A 62 9.59 -11.87 0.06
CA LYS A 62 10.34 -10.94 -0.79
C LYS A 62 9.65 -9.59 -0.73
N LEU A 63 10.18 -8.68 0.08
CA LEU A 63 9.62 -7.36 0.32
C LEU A 63 10.74 -6.32 0.34
N THR A 64 10.65 -5.36 -0.57
CA THR A 64 11.58 -4.24 -0.70
C THR A 64 10.83 -2.94 -0.39
N LEU A 65 11.35 -2.15 0.56
CA LEU A 65 10.87 -0.80 0.82
C LEU A 65 11.66 0.17 -0.07
N ARG A 66 10.97 0.91 -0.93
CA ARG A 66 11.57 1.89 -1.86
C ARG A 66 11.38 3.28 -1.28
N HIS A 67 12.49 4.01 -1.13
CA HIS A 67 12.52 5.30 -0.44
C HIS A 67 12.61 6.50 -1.38
N GLU A 68 13.14 6.28 -2.58
CA GLU A 68 13.51 7.28 -3.57
C GLU A 68 12.30 8.01 -4.18
N PHE A 69 11.10 7.41 -4.11
CA PHE A 69 9.86 8.03 -4.59
C PHE A 69 9.09 8.81 -3.51
N PHE A 70 9.61 8.89 -2.28
CA PHE A 70 8.95 9.63 -1.20
C PHE A 70 8.88 11.15 -1.48
N GLY A 71 9.89 11.71 -2.14
CA GLY A 71 9.97 13.14 -2.46
C GLY A 71 10.21 14.03 -1.24
N SER A 72 9.65 15.24 -1.26
CA SER A 72 9.85 16.28 -0.24
C SER A 72 9.03 16.08 1.05
N GLY A 73 8.10 15.12 1.08
CA GLY A 73 7.30 14.86 2.28
C GLY A 73 5.99 14.12 1.99
N TYR A 74 5.26 13.84 3.08
CA TYR A 74 3.91 13.28 3.00
C TYR A 74 2.97 14.27 2.30
N ALA A 75 2.09 13.77 1.42
CA ALA A 75 1.17 14.55 0.59
C ALA A 75 1.80 15.58 -0.36
N HIS A 76 3.14 15.67 -0.42
CA HIS A 76 3.83 16.45 -1.43
C HIS A 76 4.05 15.61 -2.69
N SER A 77 3.59 16.13 -3.82
CA SER A 77 3.89 15.61 -5.15
C SER A 77 5.29 16.03 -5.61
N ASN A 78 5.76 15.43 -6.70
CA ASN A 78 6.93 15.84 -7.45
C ASN A 78 6.68 15.62 -8.96
N ALA A 79 7.58 16.11 -9.80
CA ALA A 79 7.43 16.05 -11.25
C ALA A 79 7.26 14.61 -11.78
N ASP A 80 7.92 13.63 -11.17
CA ASP A 80 7.83 12.22 -11.58
C ASP A 80 6.44 11.64 -11.25
N THR A 81 5.93 11.97 -10.06
CA THR A 81 4.58 11.60 -9.60
C THR A 81 3.50 12.23 -10.47
N GLU A 82 3.64 13.52 -10.81
CA GLU A 82 2.70 14.24 -11.67
C GLU A 82 2.67 13.65 -13.09
N ARG A 83 3.85 13.35 -13.66
CA ARG A 83 3.93 12.69 -14.97
C ARG A 83 3.30 11.30 -14.94
N ALA A 84 3.50 10.55 -13.86
CA ALA A 84 2.93 9.22 -13.69
C ALA A 84 1.39 9.26 -13.60
N ILE A 85 0.83 10.21 -12.87
CA ILE A 85 -0.62 10.42 -12.77
C ILE A 85 -1.19 10.80 -14.15
N ALA A 86 -0.58 11.77 -14.83
CA ALA A 86 -1.06 12.23 -16.14
C ALA A 86 -1.01 11.11 -17.20
N LEU A 87 0.04 10.27 -17.18
CA LEU A 87 0.14 9.11 -18.06
C LEU A 87 -0.94 8.06 -17.74
N ALA A 88 -1.14 7.74 -16.46
CA ALA A 88 -2.15 6.77 -16.04
C ALA A 88 -3.56 7.21 -16.44
N GLU A 89 -3.88 8.50 -16.31
CA GLU A 89 -5.15 9.05 -16.75
C GLU A 89 -5.29 8.98 -18.28
N ARG A 90 -4.30 9.50 -19.01
CA ARG A 90 -4.34 9.59 -20.48
C ARG A 90 -4.36 8.23 -21.18
N ASP A 91 -3.51 7.30 -20.73
CA ASP A 91 -3.24 6.06 -21.47
C ASP A 91 -3.98 4.84 -20.88
N LEU A 92 -4.35 4.89 -19.60
CA LEU A 92 -4.97 3.76 -18.89
C LEU A 92 -6.38 4.08 -18.38
N GLY A 93 -6.84 5.32 -18.48
CA GLY A 93 -8.11 5.76 -17.91
C GLY A 93 -8.18 5.63 -16.38
N MET A 94 -7.02 5.66 -15.71
CA MET A 94 -6.92 5.48 -14.26
C MET A 94 -6.75 6.80 -13.53
N THR A 95 -7.66 7.11 -12.61
CA THR A 95 -7.51 8.25 -11.69
C THR A 95 -6.64 7.86 -10.50
N LEU A 96 -5.50 8.54 -10.34
CA LEU A 96 -4.55 8.33 -9.25
C LEU A 96 -4.37 9.63 -8.45
N GLU A 97 -4.01 9.51 -7.18
CA GLU A 97 -3.70 10.66 -6.30
C GLU A 97 -2.20 10.73 -5.95
N ALA A 98 -1.71 11.90 -5.55
CA ALA A 98 -0.27 12.17 -5.42
C ALA A 98 0.39 11.64 -4.14
N THR A 99 -0.37 11.25 -3.12
CA THR A 99 0.16 10.82 -1.81
C THR A 99 0.62 9.37 -1.83
N TYR A 100 -0.15 8.47 -2.44
CA TYR A 100 0.12 7.02 -2.43
C TYR A 100 0.31 6.46 -3.84
N THR A 101 -0.73 6.57 -4.67
CA THR A 101 -0.89 5.76 -5.89
C THR A 101 -0.14 6.33 -7.08
N GLY A 102 -0.03 7.65 -7.16
CA GLY A 102 0.84 8.33 -8.12
C GLY A 102 2.32 7.99 -7.89
N LYS A 103 2.77 7.94 -6.63
CA LYS A 103 4.15 7.56 -6.28
C LYS A 103 4.44 6.10 -6.62
N ALA A 104 3.47 5.21 -6.37
CA ALA A 104 3.55 3.82 -6.79
C ALA A 104 3.62 3.65 -8.32
N MET A 105 2.81 4.43 -9.05
CA MET A 105 2.87 4.44 -10.52
C MET A 105 4.18 5.02 -11.03
N ALA A 106 4.72 6.07 -10.41
CA ALA A 106 6.02 6.64 -10.76
C ALA A 106 7.15 5.60 -10.59
N ALA A 107 7.12 4.82 -9.51
CA ALA A 107 8.06 3.73 -9.29
C ALA A 107 7.97 2.64 -10.37
N LEU A 108 6.75 2.25 -10.74
CA LEU A 108 6.53 1.29 -11.82
C LEU A 108 7.07 1.80 -13.16
N LEU A 109 6.72 3.04 -13.53
CA LEU A 109 7.15 3.65 -14.80
C LEU A 109 8.67 3.82 -14.85
N HIS A 110 9.30 4.14 -13.73
CA HIS A 110 10.76 4.14 -13.61
C HIS A 110 11.31 2.74 -13.91
N ASP A 111 10.82 1.71 -13.22
CA ASP A 111 11.39 0.37 -13.30
C ASP A 111 11.22 -0.27 -14.68
N ILE A 112 10.11 -0.03 -15.39
CA ILE A 112 9.94 -0.51 -16.78
C ILE A 112 10.82 0.23 -17.79
N GLY A 113 11.23 1.45 -17.47
CA GLY A 113 12.15 2.25 -18.30
C GLY A 113 13.61 1.79 -18.19
N VAL A 114 13.96 1.04 -17.14
CA VAL A 114 15.32 0.55 -16.91
C VAL A 114 15.60 -0.68 -17.77
N ALA A 115 16.62 -0.62 -18.63
CA ALA A 115 16.94 -1.69 -19.57
C ALA A 115 17.26 -3.05 -18.92
N SER A 116 17.83 -3.07 -17.70
CA SER A 116 18.11 -4.30 -16.96
C SER A 116 16.85 -5.03 -16.47
N ASN A 117 15.69 -4.35 -16.47
CA ASN A 117 14.41 -4.92 -16.05
C ASN A 117 13.60 -5.47 -17.23
N ARG A 118 14.17 -5.50 -18.44
CA ARG A 118 13.53 -6.11 -19.61
C ARG A 118 13.17 -7.57 -19.32
N GLY A 119 11.93 -7.94 -19.62
CA GLY A 119 11.40 -9.28 -19.36
C GLY A 119 10.75 -9.46 -17.98
N MET A 120 10.83 -8.46 -17.09
CA MET A 120 10.01 -8.47 -15.87
C MET A 120 8.52 -8.32 -16.21
N THR A 121 7.67 -8.92 -15.39
CA THR A 121 6.21 -8.77 -15.46
C THR A 121 5.74 -8.01 -14.21
N PRO A 122 5.80 -6.67 -14.21
CA PRO A 122 5.38 -5.91 -13.05
C PRO A 122 3.85 -5.89 -12.94
N LEU A 123 3.34 -5.87 -11.72
CA LEU A 123 1.93 -5.70 -11.41
C LEU A 123 1.74 -4.45 -10.56
N PHE A 124 0.91 -3.52 -11.05
CA PHE A 124 0.50 -2.36 -10.27
C PHE A 124 -0.63 -2.75 -9.31
N TRP A 125 -0.42 -2.57 -8.01
CA TRP A 125 -1.46 -2.82 -7.01
C TRP A 125 -2.18 -1.53 -6.66
N GLN A 126 -3.34 -1.28 -7.28
CA GLN A 126 -4.10 -0.07 -7.02
C GLN A 126 -4.84 -0.14 -5.68
N SER A 127 -4.27 0.46 -4.63
CA SER A 127 -4.81 0.40 -3.27
C SER A 127 -5.85 1.48 -2.96
N TYR A 128 -5.93 2.54 -3.77
CA TYR A 128 -6.89 3.61 -3.57
C TYR A 128 -8.14 3.39 -4.41
N HIS A 129 -9.30 3.45 -3.76
CA HIS A 129 -10.58 3.50 -4.44
C HIS A 129 -11.08 4.95 -4.42
N ALA A 130 -11.01 5.61 -5.58
CA ALA A 130 -11.40 7.00 -5.75
C ALA A 130 -12.90 7.20 -5.98
N ALA A 131 -13.69 6.13 -6.02
CA ALA A 131 -15.12 6.27 -6.26
C ALA A 131 -15.75 7.08 -5.14
N ALA A 132 -16.56 8.07 -5.53
CA ALA A 132 -17.44 8.73 -4.59
C ALA A 132 -18.26 7.65 -3.90
N LEU A 133 -18.20 7.61 -2.56
CA LEU A 133 -19.20 6.87 -1.82
C LEU A 133 -20.56 7.38 -2.29
N PRO A 134 -21.55 6.50 -2.53
CA PRO A 134 -22.91 6.93 -2.79
C PRO A 134 -23.43 7.57 -1.49
N VAL A 135 -23.03 8.81 -1.25
CA VAL A 135 -23.60 9.65 -0.22
C VAL A 135 -24.96 9.99 -0.76
N VAL A 136 -25.97 9.30 -0.27
CA VAL A 136 -27.34 9.75 -0.40
C VAL A 136 -27.35 11.11 0.32
N ALA A 137 -27.38 12.21 -0.43
CA ALA A 137 -27.29 13.57 0.10
C ALA A 137 -28.49 13.97 0.99
N SER A 138 -29.37 13.01 1.31
CA SER A 138 -30.56 13.20 2.12
C SER A 138 -30.48 12.35 3.40
N GLU A 139 -29.74 12.85 4.38
CA GLU A 139 -30.17 12.90 5.80
C GLU A 139 -29.00 13.41 6.64
N ARG A 140 -29.15 14.59 7.24
CA ARG A 140 -28.32 14.94 8.39
C ARG A 140 -28.69 13.95 9.49
N VAL A 141 -27.82 12.98 9.74
CA VAL A 141 -27.98 12.05 10.86
C VAL A 141 -28.04 12.91 12.13
N SER A 142 -29.19 12.91 12.81
CA SER A 142 -29.35 13.63 14.08
C SER A 142 -28.34 13.09 15.09
N LYS A 143 -27.75 13.97 15.91
CA LYS A 143 -26.90 13.54 17.04
C LYS A 143 -27.64 12.56 17.95
N ASP A 144 -28.96 12.71 18.07
CA ASP A 144 -29.82 11.84 18.89
C ASP A 144 -29.97 10.42 18.31
N ALA A 145 -29.61 10.21 17.04
CA ALA A 145 -29.63 8.91 16.38
C ALA A 145 -28.31 8.12 16.57
N LEU A 146 -27.29 8.72 17.18
CA LEU A 146 -26.02 8.03 17.45
C LEU A 146 -26.16 7.10 18.67
N PRO A 147 -25.54 5.91 18.65
CA PRO A 147 -25.45 5.07 19.85
C PRO A 147 -24.78 5.85 20.99
N ARG A 148 -25.26 5.64 22.23
CA ARG A 148 -24.86 6.43 23.41
C ARG A 148 -23.33 6.55 23.58
N ASP A 149 -22.59 5.50 23.27
CA ASP A 149 -21.12 5.46 23.39
C ASP A 149 -20.39 6.47 22.48
N PHE A 150 -21.03 6.91 21.39
CA PHE A 150 -20.48 7.89 20.47
C PHE A 150 -20.77 9.34 20.87
N LEU A 151 -21.74 9.60 21.76
CA LEU A 151 -22.11 10.96 22.16
C LEU A 151 -20.98 11.69 22.90
N ARG A 152 -20.10 10.94 23.58
CA ARG A 152 -18.96 11.49 24.34
C ARG A 152 -17.95 12.30 23.50
N TYR A 153 -17.96 12.14 22.18
CA TYR A 153 -17.05 12.85 21.27
C TYR A 153 -17.61 14.19 20.78
N PHE A 154 -18.85 14.53 21.14
CA PHE A 154 -19.56 15.74 20.70
C PHE A 154 -20.00 16.65 21.86
N CYS A 155 -19.49 16.40 23.06
CA CYS A 155 -19.65 17.22 24.27
C CYS A 155 -18.55 18.29 24.36
#